data_AF-A0A7X8R6D9-F1
#
_entry.id   AF-A0A7X8R6D9-F1
#
_cell.length_a   1.000
_cell.length_b   1.000
_cell.length_c   1.000
_cell.angle_alpha   90.00
_cell.angle_beta   90.00
_cell.angle_gamma   90.00
#
_symmetry.space_group_name_H-M   'P 1'
#
loop_
_entity.id
_entity.type
_entity.pdbx_description
1 polymer ?
#
loop_
_entity_poly.entity_id
_entity_poly.type
_entity_poly.pdbx_seq_one_letter_code
_entity_poly.pdbx_strand_id
1 'polypeptide(L)'
;MNSKRTAIASLCMVLLVGILLGVVIDRYLLDDHNRPTFERRRPHDFFGRLSVDLQLNDVQKEQLRILLEATKAKHDSLRKTTGPQFRRIQEEFQQEFKKVLDADQREKFEKITKRDRPRG
;
A
#
# COMPACT_ATOMS: atom_id res chain seq x y z
N MET A 1 -25.96 35.86 1.38
CA MET A 1 -25.07 35.42 0.27
C MET A 1 -25.07 33.89 0.23
N ASN A 2 -25.99 33.33 -0.56
CA ASN A 2 -26.03 31.97 -1.15
C ASN A 2 -25.53 30.78 -0.31
N SER A 3 -26.39 30.25 0.57
CA SER A 3 -26.18 28.99 1.33
C SER A 3 -25.74 27.79 0.47
N LYS A 4 -26.17 27.78 -0.80
CA LYS A 4 -25.75 26.80 -1.81
C LYS A 4 -24.26 26.94 -2.16
N ARG A 5 -23.75 28.17 -2.27
CA ARG A 5 -22.33 28.44 -2.55
C ARG A 5 -21.45 28.09 -1.34
N THR A 6 -21.93 28.32 -0.12
CA THR A 6 -21.20 27.92 1.10
C THR A 6 -21.18 26.41 1.31
N ALA A 7 -22.26 25.69 0.97
CA ALA A 7 -22.30 24.23 1.03
C ALA A 7 -21.41 23.58 -0.03
N ILE A 8 -21.38 24.13 -1.24
CA ILE A 8 -20.46 23.67 -2.29
C ILE A 8 -19.02 23.97 -1.88
N ALA A 9 -18.75 25.16 -1.33
CA ALA A 9 -17.43 25.52 -0.85
C ALA A 9 -16.94 24.59 0.27
N SER A 10 -17.80 24.24 1.24
CA SER A 10 -17.42 23.31 2.32
C SER A 10 -17.18 21.90 1.81
N LEU A 11 -17.98 21.41 0.86
CA LEU A 11 -17.77 20.11 0.22
C LEU A 11 -16.45 20.05 -0.55
N CYS A 12 -16.14 21.08 -1.34
CA CYS A 12 -14.86 21.20 -2.03
C CYS A 12 -13.69 21.27 -1.05
N MET A 13 -13.86 21.95 0.09
CA MET A 13 -12.82 22.08 1.12
C MET A 13 -12.51 20.72 1.76
N VAL A 14 -13.54 19.94 2.14
CA VAL A 14 -13.35 18.59 2.71
C VAL A 14 -12.70 17.65 1.69
N LEU A 15 -13.08 17.74 0.42
CA LEU A 15 -12.50 16.94 -0.65
C LEU A 15 -11.02 17.30 -0.90
N LEU A 16 -10.68 18.58 -0.89
CA LEU A 16 -9.30 19.06 -0.98
C LEU A 16 -8.46 18.60 0.21
N VAL A 17 -9.02 18.65 1.43
CA VAL A 17 -8.36 18.15 2.64
C VAL A 17 -8.14 16.64 2.55
N GLY A 18 -9.13 15.88 2.08
CA GLY A 18 -8.99 14.44 1.84
C GLY A 18 -7.92 14.10 0.80
N ILE A 19 -7.83 14.86 -0.30
CA ILE A 19 -6.78 14.71 -1.31
C ILE A 19 -5.41 15.06 -0.72
N LEU A 20 -5.30 16.16 0.03
CA LEU A 20 -4.05 16.57 0.67
C LEU A 20 -3.58 15.54 1.70
N LEU A 21 -4.48 15.01 2.53
CA LEU A 21 -4.16 13.92 3.45
C LEU A 21 -3.79 12.64 2.71
N GLY A 22 -4.50 12.29 1.64
CA GLY A 22 -4.17 11.17 0.77
C GLY A 22 -2.78 11.31 0.17
N VAL A 23 -2.42 12.49 -0.36
CA VAL A 23 -1.10 12.78 -0.91
C VAL A 23 -0.03 12.80 0.18
N VAL A 24 -0.29 13.32 1.37
CA VAL A 24 0.69 13.32 2.47
C VAL A 24 0.93 11.90 2.97
N ILE A 25 -0.11 11.08 3.12
CA ILE A 25 0.02 9.66 3.47
C ILE A 25 0.75 8.92 2.36
N ASP A 26 0.38 9.14 1.10
CA ASP A 26 1.05 8.54 -0.05
C ASP A 26 2.53 8.95 -0.11
N ARG A 27 2.83 10.21 0.19
CA ARG A 27 4.17 10.80 0.06
C ARG A 27 5.08 10.64 1.31
N TYR A 28 4.52 10.37 2.48
CA TYR A 28 5.32 10.19 3.72
C TYR A 28 5.21 8.80 4.33
N LEU A 29 4.11 8.09 4.11
CA LEU A 29 3.91 6.72 4.61
C LEU A 29 4.04 5.66 3.52
N LEU A 30 3.82 6.01 2.24
CA LEU A 30 3.87 5.08 1.11
C LEU A 30 4.91 5.46 0.03
N ASP A 31 5.67 6.55 0.19
CA ASP A 31 6.61 7.05 -0.82
C ASP A 31 7.89 6.22 -0.84
N ASP A 32 7.76 5.11 -1.55
CA ASP A 32 8.85 4.30 -2.06
C ASP A 32 9.19 4.71 -3.51
N HIS A 33 8.75 5.89 -3.97
CA HIS A 33 8.82 6.26 -5.41
C HIS A 33 9.99 7.16 -5.80
N ASN A 34 10.73 7.74 -4.83
CA ASN A 34 11.95 8.50 -5.12
C ASN A 34 13.22 7.91 -4.51
N ARG A 35 13.20 6.62 -4.18
CA ARG A 35 14.44 5.90 -3.88
C ARG A 35 15.17 5.65 -5.20
N PRO A 36 16.44 6.09 -5.36
CA PRO A 36 17.26 5.72 -6.52
C PRO A 36 17.19 4.21 -6.61
N THR A 37 16.76 3.68 -7.76
CA THR A 37 16.47 2.27 -8.06
C THR A 37 17.09 1.39 -6.99
N PHE A 38 16.40 1.21 -5.87
CA PHE A 38 16.83 0.22 -4.90
C PHE A 38 16.57 -1.02 -5.71
N GLU A 39 17.64 -1.60 -6.25
CA GLU A 39 17.70 -3.02 -6.54
C GLU A 39 16.77 -3.64 -5.52
N ARG A 40 15.72 -4.34 -5.98
CA ARG A 40 14.86 -5.11 -5.10
C ARG A 40 15.81 -5.92 -4.23
N ARG A 41 16.17 -5.39 -3.06
CA ARG A 41 17.06 -6.06 -2.12
C ARG A 41 16.22 -7.25 -1.82
N ARG A 42 16.64 -8.39 -2.40
CA ARG A 42 15.86 -9.60 -2.28
C ARG A 42 15.61 -9.77 -0.78
N PRO A 43 14.44 -10.26 -0.34
CA PRO A 43 14.24 -10.54 1.08
C PRO A 43 15.39 -11.35 1.71
N HIS A 44 16.12 -12.11 0.88
CA HIS A 44 17.37 -12.78 1.20
C HIS A 44 18.50 -11.90 1.73
N ASP A 45 18.57 -10.62 1.35
CA ASP A 45 19.62 -9.69 1.74
C ASP A 45 19.49 -9.19 3.17
N PHE A 46 18.27 -9.14 3.73
CA PHE A 46 18.08 -8.65 5.10
C PHE A 46 18.70 -9.60 6.12
N PHE A 47 18.49 -10.91 5.94
CA PHE A 47 19.11 -11.93 6.79
C PHE A 47 20.64 -11.94 6.67
N GLY A 48 21.16 -11.82 5.45
CA GLY A 48 22.59 -11.75 5.19
C GLY A 48 23.24 -10.55 5.89
N ARG A 49 22.63 -9.37 5.75
CA ARG A 49 23.10 -8.14 6.43
C ARG A 49 23.02 -8.26 7.95
N LEU A 50 21.86 -8.69 8.47
CA LEU A 50 21.65 -8.82 9.91
C LEU A 50 22.63 -9.81 10.56
N SER A 51 22.95 -10.90 9.86
CA SER A 51 23.90 -11.89 10.35
C SER A 51 25.34 -11.35 10.39
N VAL A 52 25.72 -10.52 9.42
CA VAL A 52 27.05 -9.87 9.37
C VAL A 52 27.14 -8.77 10.41
N ASP A 53 26.13 -7.89 10.49
CA ASP A 53 26.10 -6.74 11.39
C ASP A 53 26.08 -7.16 12.87
N LEU A 54 25.40 -8.27 13.19
CA LEU A 54 25.34 -8.83 14.55
C LEU A 54 26.41 -9.90 14.83
N GLN A 55 27.28 -10.19 13.86
CA GLN A 55 28.34 -11.21 13.98
C GLN A 55 27.81 -12.55 14.51
N LEU A 56 26.67 -13.02 13.97
CA LEU A 56 26.03 -14.24 14.45
C LEU A 56 26.92 -15.45 14.19
N ASN A 57 27.02 -16.34 15.18
CA ASN A 57 27.64 -17.65 14.99
C ASN A 57 26.70 -18.63 14.27
N ASP A 58 27.21 -19.78 13.85
CA ASP A 58 26.45 -20.70 13.00
C ASP A 58 25.23 -21.31 13.70
N VAL A 59 25.32 -21.52 15.03
CA VAL A 59 24.20 -21.99 15.83
C VAL A 59 23.09 -20.93 15.88
N GLN A 60 23.45 -19.66 16.08
CA GLN A 60 22.51 -18.54 16.11
C GLN A 60 21.86 -18.29 14.75
N LYS A 61 22.62 -18.42 13.66
CA LYS A 61 22.08 -18.31 12.29
C LYS A 61 21.02 -19.36 12.01
N GLU A 62 21.27 -20.61 12.41
CA GLU A 62 20.30 -21.69 12.19
C GLU A 62 19.02 -21.50 13.04
N GLN A 63 19.16 -21.07 14.30
CA GLN A 63 18.01 -20.73 15.13
C GLN A 63 17.18 -19.58 14.55
N LEU A 64 17.85 -18.53 14.04
CA LEU A 64 17.19 -17.40 13.40
C LEU A 64 16.48 -17.83 12.10
N ARG A 65 17.09 -18.73 11.31
CA ARG A 65 16.48 -19.30 10.10
C ARG A 65 15.16 -20.00 10.40
N ILE A 66 15.15 -20.86 11.43
CA ILE A 66 13.95 -21.58 11.88
C ILE A 66 12.86 -20.59 12.33
N LEU A 67 13.23 -19.56 13.11
CA LEU A 67 12.28 -18.55 13.58
C LEU A 67 11.66 -17.74 12.43
N LEU A 68 12.47 -17.35 11.45
CA LEU A 68 12.02 -16.62 10.27
C LEU A 68 11.11 -17.47 9.40
N GLU A 69 11.42 -18.76 9.22
CA GLU A 69 10.58 -19.70 8.46
C GLU A 69 9.21 -19.88 9.11
N ALA A 70 9.18 -20.11 10.42
CA ALA A 70 7.93 -20.19 11.19
C ALA A 70 7.11 -18.89 11.12
N THR A 71 7.78 -17.74 11.17
CA THR A 71 7.13 -16.42 11.07
C THR A 71 6.57 -16.19 9.67
N LYS A 72 7.33 -16.55 8.62
CA LYS A 72 6.88 -16.48 7.23
C LYS A 72 5.63 -17.34 7.02
N ALA A 73 5.60 -18.57 7.54
CA ALA A 73 4.44 -19.45 7.44
C ALA A 73 3.20 -18.85 8.11
N LYS A 74 3.34 -18.25 9.30
CA LYS A 74 2.25 -17.53 9.99
C LYS A 74 1.75 -16.34 9.18
N HIS A 75 2.66 -15.54 8.64
CA HIS A 75 2.32 -14.40 7.79
C HIS A 75 1.59 -14.84 6.52
N ASP A 76 2.07 -15.88 5.82
CA ASP A 76 1.46 -16.38 4.60
C ASP A 76 0.07 -16.97 4.87
N SER A 77 -0.11 -17.67 6.01
CA SER A 77 -1.41 -18.10 6.51
C SER A 77 -2.36 -16.91 6.71
N LEU A 78 -1.92 -15.88 7.46
CA LEU A 78 -2.72 -14.69 7.71
C LEU A 78 -3.10 -13.98 6.41
N ARG A 79 -2.16 -13.86 5.47
CA ARG A 79 -2.38 -13.25 4.16
C ARG A 79 -3.41 -14.02 3.33
N LYS A 80 -3.42 -15.36 3.39
CA LYS A 80 -4.44 -16.18 2.70
C LYS A 80 -5.83 -15.94 3.27
N THR A 81 -5.95 -15.75 4.57
CA THR A 81 -7.24 -15.54 5.25
C THR A 81 -7.75 -14.10 5.09
N THR A 82 -6.89 -13.10 5.29
CA THR A 82 -7.26 -11.68 5.32
C THR A 82 -7.15 -11.00 3.96
N GLY A 83 -6.26 -11.48 3.08
CA GLY A 83 -6.06 -10.92 1.75
C GLY A 83 -7.33 -10.84 0.89
N PRO A 84 -8.21 -11.88 0.86
CA PRO A 84 -9.48 -11.79 0.17
C PRO A 84 -10.41 -10.71 0.74
N GLN A 85 -10.42 -10.52 2.06
CA GLN A 85 -11.26 -9.50 2.71
C GLN A 85 -10.79 -8.10 2.32
N PHE A 86 -9.48 -7.87 2.34
CA PHE A 86 -8.89 -6.60 1.93
C PHE A 86 -9.18 -6.29 0.44
N ARG A 87 -9.08 -7.29 -0.44
CA ARG A 87 -9.44 -7.14 -1.86
C ARG A 87 -10.90 -6.75 -2.04
N ARG A 88 -11.82 -7.37 -1.29
CA ARG A 88 -13.25 -7.02 -1.35
C ARG A 88 -13.50 -5.58 -0.96
N ILE A 89 -12.93 -5.11 0.15
CA ILE A 89 -13.05 -3.71 0.60
C ILE A 89 -12.52 -2.75 -0.47
N GLN A 90 -11.39 -3.09 -1.10
CA GLN A 90 -10.81 -2.29 -2.17
C GLN A 90 -11.72 -2.25 -3.41
N GLU A 91 -12.29 -3.39 -3.82
CA GLU A 91 -13.21 -3.49 -4.95
C GLU A 91 -14.52 -2.72 -4.68
N GLU A 92 -15.09 -2.84 -3.48
CA GLU A 92 -16.27 -2.09 -3.04
C GLU A 92 -16.01 -0.58 -3.09
N PHE A 93 -14.89 -0.13 -2.51
CA PHE A 93 -14.50 1.28 -2.59
C PHE A 93 -14.35 1.76 -4.04
N GLN A 94 -13.68 0.97 -4.90
CA GLN A 94 -13.52 1.33 -6.31
C GLN A 94 -14.88 1.47 -7.02
N GLN A 95 -15.83 0.59 -6.73
CA GLN A 95 -17.18 0.67 -7.31
C GLN A 95 -17.93 1.91 -6.84
N GLU A 96 -17.92 2.21 -5.54
CA GLU A 96 -18.57 3.40 -5.01
C GLU A 96 -17.91 4.68 -5.50
N PHE A 97 -16.58 4.73 -5.53
CA PHE A 97 -15.83 5.88 -6.02
C PHE A 97 -16.15 6.18 -7.48
N LYS A 98 -16.24 5.14 -8.34
CA LYS A 98 -16.61 5.29 -9.75
C LYS A 98 -17.99 5.93 -9.97
N LYS A 99 -18.93 5.80 -9.03
CA LYS A 99 -20.27 6.41 -9.15
C LYS A 99 -20.23 7.93 -9.01
N VAL A 100 -19.22 8.47 -8.33
CA VAL A 100 -19.06 9.92 -8.09
C VAL A 100 -18.31 10.60 -9.24
N LEU A 101 -17.65 9.83 -10.10
CA LEU A 101 -16.85 10.33 -11.21
C LEU A 101 -17.68 10.61 -12.47
N ASP A 102 -17.33 11.66 -13.20
CA ASP A 102 -17.85 11.88 -14.56
C ASP A 102 -17.28 10.87 -15.58
N ALA A 103 -17.69 10.96 -16.85
CA ALA A 103 -17.28 9.99 -17.87
C ALA A 103 -15.76 10.02 -18.16
N ASP A 104 -15.19 11.22 -18.30
CA ASP A 104 -13.77 11.41 -18.61
C ASP A 104 -12.88 11.00 -17.41
N GLN A 105 -13.33 11.28 -16.19
CA GLN A 105 -12.69 10.88 -14.95
C GLN A 105 -12.68 9.36 -14.76
N ARG A 106 -13.79 8.68 -15.10
CA ARG A 106 -13.87 7.21 -15.05
C ARG A 106 -12.85 6.57 -15.98
N GLU A 107 -12.71 7.06 -17.20
CA GLU A 107 -11.74 6.53 -18.16
C GLU A 107 -10.30 6.67 -17.65
N LYS A 108 -9.96 7.84 -17.08
CA LYS A 108 -8.64 8.07 -16.47
C LYS A 108 -8.40 7.16 -15.27
N PHE A 109 -9.40 7.00 -14.40
CA PHE A 109 -9.31 6.14 -13.22
C PHE A 109 -9.07 4.67 -13.59
N GLU A 110 -9.70 4.18 -14.66
CA GLU A 110 -9.46 2.81 -15.14
C GLU A 110 -8.06 2.60 -15.69
N LYS A 111 -7.48 3.61 -16.36
CA LYS A 111 -6.09 3.54 -16.84
C LYS A 111 -5.10 3.46 -15.68
N ILE A 112 -5.32 4.25 -14.62
CA ILE A 112 -4.50 4.22 -13.40
C ILE A 112 -4.62 2.85 -12.71
N THR A 113 -5.85 2.39 -12.47
CA THR A 113 -6.11 1.12 -11.77
C THR A 113 -5.55 -0.09 -12.54
N LYS A 114 -5.58 -0.08 -13.88
CA LYS A 114 -4.99 -1.15 -14.70
C LYS A 114 -3.47 -1.18 -14.64
N ARG A 115 -2.80 -0.03 -14.55
CA ARG A 115 -1.34 0.06 -14.43
C ARG A 115 -0.84 -0.48 -13.09
N ASP A 116 -1.60 -0.19 -12.03
CA ASP A 116 -1.17 -0.45 -10.65
C ASP A 116 -1.75 -1.76 -10.09
N ARG A 117 -2.50 -2.53 -10.89
CA ARG A 117 -2.90 -3.90 -10.51
C ARG A 117 -1.62 -4.73 -10.30
N PRO A 118 -1.34 -5.20 -9.07
CA PRO A 118 -0.23 -6.10 -8.86
C PRO A 118 -0.47 -7.33 -9.73
N ARG A 119 0.54 -7.72 -10.53
CA ARG A 119 0.55 -9.01 -11.22
C ARG A 119 0.44 -10.07 -10.13
N GLY A 120 -0.76 -10.63 -9.99
CA GLY A 120 -1.01 -11.82 -9.18
C GLY A 120 -0.30 -13.01 -9.78
#